data_AF-A0A4Y2BDN0-F1
#
_entry.id   AF-A0A4Y2BDN0-F1
#
_cell.length_a   1.000
_cell.length_b   1.000
_cell.length_c   1.000
_cell.angle_alpha   90.00
_cell.angle_beta   90.00
_cell.angle_gamma   90.00
#
_symmetry.space_group_name_H-M   'P 1'
#
loop_
_entity.id
_entity.type
_entity.pdbx_description
1 polymer ?
#
loop_
_entity_poly.entity_id
_entity_poly.type
_entity_poly.pdbx_seq_one_letter_code
_entity_poly.pdbx_strand_id
1 'polypeptide(L)'
;MPSKDIQDGLEMNEGVKDGFRDPEYDPDLPRIVMNSADKKGVSPRDSDALNFTVNIYKNCRIRIYKPLIPLKLVLFFWYGGGSFVPPFLTVYFKQRGITLSELSTFFILSPICQFLGTILSGVAADKIGRSKPVLVANLLLATVFLSGILFIPRLNIPSCASQPINLKCHPQQFDRLITKTSCDVVENIIEVNSCNVQCPENVTEHCNGQNLICEILAESEMHRNFSLSIHVKGSYKAKDRCYYNVSSMYHENATYSWCNVPHKMNCRVSCVVDSGVNCSDEGDNRDALLITTMALFILFQTAYSNCYRFMDVTAMALVKEHNSDFGHERFFSICGILVVSPIAGYLVDATTTKGLDKNYLAAFYLFMVTVLIILVVVYKLEVRINPPGKKMWRKATYLLKNPDVLTFTLVIFVLGSAFCFTKNFMFWYLEGMNTPSFLIGLIPAVSALYGLPFLLTSRWWVNKIGATQIFILGLLGYVVNSLGYSFLKDPWYALILEATNVFTYHLLWVAVVLHSHELAPEGLTATVISTAGSIHYHIGKASGSSIGGFVMDAYNGRVAFRVMGIICLISAVLYTFYLYIRRTCFSRGLPAGAETDGQSNNVCANRTNR
;
A
#
# COMPACT_ATOMS: atom_id res chain seq x y z
N MET A 1 -67.26 -30.90 -11.04
CA MET A 1 -68.69 -30.54 -10.86
C MET A 1 -68.87 -30.03 -9.44
N PRO A 2 -69.69 -28.99 -9.22
CA PRO A 2 -69.15 -27.65 -8.89
C PRO A 2 -69.69 -27.06 -7.57
N SER A 3 -69.35 -25.78 -7.36
CA SER A 3 -70.01 -24.78 -6.49
C SER A 3 -69.58 -24.81 -5.02
N LYS A 4 -69.54 -23.73 -4.25
CA LYS A 4 -69.69 -22.26 -4.36
C LYS A 4 -69.44 -21.75 -2.92
N ASP A 5 -69.07 -20.47 -2.76
CA ASP A 5 -69.59 -19.49 -1.77
C ASP A 5 -69.93 -19.94 -0.32
N ILE A 6 -69.77 -19.20 0.78
CA ILE A 6 -69.49 -17.82 1.21
C ILE A 6 -69.68 -17.86 2.77
N GLN A 7 -69.29 -16.78 3.49
CA GLN A 7 -69.76 -16.37 4.84
C GLN A 7 -69.12 -17.04 6.07
N ASP A 8 -68.87 -16.37 7.20
CA ASP A 8 -68.78 -14.96 7.66
C ASP A 8 -68.40 -15.02 9.17
N GLY A 9 -67.99 -13.90 9.78
CA GLY A 9 -67.87 -13.74 11.25
C GLY A 9 -66.41 -13.59 11.72
N LEU A 10 -65.79 -12.42 11.91
CA LEU A 10 -66.18 -11.22 12.70
C LEU A 10 -66.31 -11.56 14.20
N GLU A 11 -65.25 -11.31 15.00
CA GLU A 11 -65.22 -10.27 16.05
C GLU A 11 -64.08 -10.43 17.10
N MET A 12 -63.40 -9.30 17.28
CA MET A 12 -63.01 -8.60 18.53
C MET A 12 -61.83 -9.01 19.46
N ASN A 13 -61.12 -7.91 19.82
CA ASN A 13 -60.35 -7.57 21.04
C ASN A 13 -58.97 -8.20 21.24
N GLU A 14 -57.93 -7.55 21.76
CA GLU A 14 -57.60 -6.23 22.34
C GLU A 14 -56.03 -6.24 22.32
N GLY A 15 -55.25 -5.21 21.99
CA GLY A 15 -55.15 -3.94 22.69
C GLY A 15 -53.91 -3.89 23.59
N VAL A 16 -52.69 -3.65 23.05
CA VAL A 16 -51.57 -3.04 23.82
C VAL A 16 -50.73 -2.15 22.89
N LYS A 17 -50.67 -0.87 23.26
CA LYS A 17 -49.93 0.23 22.63
C LYS A 17 -48.47 0.24 23.10
N ASP A 18 -47.58 0.64 22.20
CA ASP A 18 -46.39 1.52 22.38
C ASP A 18 -45.54 1.33 21.10
N GLY A 19 -45.18 2.31 20.28
CA GLY A 19 -44.96 3.74 20.50
C GLY A 19 -43.65 4.12 19.79
N PHE A 20 -43.61 4.11 18.45
CA PHE A 20 -42.55 4.75 17.66
C PHE A 20 -43.19 5.51 16.51
N ARG A 21 -43.10 6.85 16.59
CA ARG A 21 -43.64 7.82 15.64
C ARG A 21 -42.68 7.93 14.46
N ASP A 22 -43.13 7.60 13.25
CA ASP A 22 -42.46 7.98 12.00
C ASP A 22 -42.51 9.51 11.84
N PRO A 23 -41.45 10.18 11.34
CA PRO A 23 -41.52 11.60 11.03
C PRO A 23 -42.36 11.84 9.76
N GLU A 24 -43.25 12.83 9.88
CA GLU A 24 -44.19 13.35 8.88
C GLU A 24 -43.60 13.55 7.48
N TYR A 25 -44.40 13.16 6.51
CA TYR A 25 -44.23 13.35 5.07
C TYR A 25 -44.61 14.79 4.68
N ASP A 26 -43.63 15.57 4.23
CA ASP A 26 -43.84 16.93 3.67
C ASP A 26 -44.24 16.83 2.19
N PRO A 27 -45.44 17.27 1.77
CA PRO A 27 -45.93 17.14 0.39
C PRO A 27 -45.29 18.11 -0.62
N ASP A 28 -44.50 19.10 -0.21
CA ASP A 28 -44.15 20.26 -1.06
C ASP A 28 -42.72 20.27 -1.64
N LEU A 29 -42.01 19.13 -1.64
CA LEU A 29 -40.70 19.05 -2.32
C LEU A 29 -40.85 18.80 -3.84
N PRO A 30 -40.30 19.63 -4.73
CA PRO A 30 -40.53 19.52 -6.17
C PRO A 30 -39.93 18.22 -6.74
N ARG A 31 -40.81 17.37 -7.30
CA ARG A 31 -40.44 16.19 -8.06
C ARG A 31 -39.71 16.62 -9.34
N ILE A 32 -38.45 16.23 -9.49
CA ILE A 32 -37.77 16.25 -10.79
C ILE A 32 -38.41 15.14 -11.64
N VAL A 33 -39.37 15.54 -12.47
CA VAL A 33 -39.97 14.68 -13.50
C VAL A 33 -38.91 14.45 -14.58
N MET A 34 -38.27 13.28 -14.58
CA MET A 34 -37.53 12.80 -15.75
C MET A 34 -38.50 12.26 -16.79
N ASN A 35 -38.34 12.70 -18.04
CA ASN A 35 -39.12 12.26 -19.19
C ASN A 35 -39.11 10.74 -19.36
N SER A 36 -40.28 10.20 -19.73
CA SER A 36 -40.71 8.80 -19.64
C SER A 36 -40.24 7.88 -20.78
N ALA A 37 -39.10 8.14 -21.40
CA ALA A 37 -38.68 7.40 -22.61
C ALA A 37 -37.33 6.67 -22.43
N ASP A 38 -37.18 5.86 -21.37
CA ASP A 38 -36.22 4.73 -21.37
C ASP A 38 -36.41 3.74 -20.20
N LYS A 39 -37.66 3.50 -19.77
CA LYS A 39 -37.95 2.40 -18.83
C LYS A 39 -38.00 1.07 -19.58
N LYS A 40 -36.90 0.33 -19.60
CA LYS A 40 -37.01 -1.14 -19.53
C LYS A 40 -37.45 -1.48 -18.10
N GLY A 41 -38.76 -1.57 -17.92
CA GLY A 41 -39.40 -1.84 -16.63
C GLY A 41 -39.08 -3.24 -16.14
N VAL A 42 -38.49 -3.33 -14.95
CA VAL A 42 -38.53 -4.53 -14.12
C VAL A 42 -39.64 -4.31 -13.09
N SER A 43 -40.60 -5.22 -13.05
CA SER A 43 -41.70 -5.23 -12.07
C SER A 43 -41.14 -5.40 -10.65
N PRO A 44 -41.76 -4.80 -9.61
CA PRO A 44 -41.36 -5.02 -8.22
C PRO A 44 -41.30 -6.50 -7.82
N ARG A 45 -42.15 -7.36 -8.41
CA ARG A 45 -42.17 -8.81 -8.14
C ARG A 45 -40.97 -9.57 -8.71
N ASP A 46 -40.34 -9.08 -9.78
CA ASP A 46 -39.16 -9.71 -10.39
C ASP A 46 -37.86 -9.35 -9.65
N SER A 47 -37.85 -8.21 -8.95
CA SER A 47 -36.69 -7.75 -8.19
C SER A 47 -36.33 -8.66 -7.00
N ASP A 48 -37.32 -9.31 -6.39
CA ASP A 48 -37.10 -10.28 -5.31
C ASP A 48 -36.59 -11.65 -5.81
N ALA A 49 -36.94 -12.06 -7.04
CA ALA A 49 -36.44 -13.29 -7.66
C ALA A 49 -34.94 -13.21 -8.05
N LEU A 50 -34.41 -11.99 -8.16
CA LEU A 50 -33.01 -11.68 -8.47
C LEU A 50 -32.12 -11.58 -7.22
N ASN A 51 -32.68 -11.67 -6.02
CA ASN A 51 -31.95 -11.53 -4.75
C ASN A 51 -31.72 -12.89 -4.08
N PHE A 52 -30.46 -13.27 -3.86
CA PHE A 52 -30.12 -14.36 -2.95
C PHE A 52 -29.91 -13.79 -1.55
N THR A 53 -30.60 -14.31 -0.54
CA THR A 53 -30.45 -13.85 0.85
C THR A 53 -29.65 -14.86 1.66
N VAL A 54 -28.53 -14.40 2.23
CA VAL A 54 -27.77 -15.16 3.22
C VAL A 54 -28.13 -14.62 4.60
N ASN A 55 -28.70 -15.48 5.45
CA ASN A 55 -28.97 -15.14 6.85
C ASN A 55 -27.74 -15.50 7.68
N ILE A 56 -27.10 -14.50 8.30
CA ILE A 56 -25.93 -14.72 9.16
C ILE A 56 -26.35 -14.86 10.63
N TYR A 57 -27.36 -14.09 11.06
CA TYR A 57 -27.95 -14.16 12.40
C TYR A 57 -29.36 -13.55 12.38
N LYS A 58 -30.21 -13.83 13.39
CA LYS A 58 -31.68 -13.63 13.41
C LYS A 58 -32.24 -12.35 12.73
N ASN A 59 -31.51 -11.23 12.68
CA ASN A 59 -31.90 -9.97 12.01
C ASN A 59 -30.91 -9.42 10.94
N CYS A 60 -29.82 -10.12 10.62
CA CYS A 60 -28.85 -9.67 9.62
C CYS A 60 -28.98 -10.50 8.33
N ARG A 61 -29.61 -9.90 7.30
CA ARG A 61 -29.78 -10.51 5.98
C ARG A 61 -28.85 -9.83 4.97
N ILE A 62 -27.92 -10.57 4.36
CA ILE A 62 -27.16 -10.06 3.21
C ILE A 62 -27.96 -10.39 1.95
N ARG A 63 -28.45 -9.35 1.25
CA ARG A 63 -29.08 -9.49 -0.08
C ARG A 63 -28.00 -9.40 -1.15
N ILE A 64 -27.79 -10.49 -1.88
CA ILE A 64 -26.89 -10.57 -3.03
C ILE A 64 -27.73 -10.47 -4.30
N TYR A 65 -27.65 -9.33 -4.98
CA TYR A 65 -28.29 -9.12 -6.27
C TYR A 65 -27.54 -9.88 -7.37
N LYS A 66 -28.20 -10.82 -8.05
CA LYS A 66 -27.60 -11.73 -9.05
C LYS A 66 -26.81 -11.02 -10.16
N PRO A 67 -27.29 -9.90 -10.76
CA PRO A 67 -26.53 -9.18 -11.79
C PRO A 67 -25.20 -8.59 -11.34
N LEU A 68 -25.00 -8.35 -10.04
CA LEU A 68 -23.77 -7.78 -9.48
C LEU A 68 -22.78 -8.85 -9.00
N ILE A 69 -23.13 -10.15 -9.07
CA ILE A 69 -22.22 -11.24 -8.71
C ILE A 69 -20.88 -11.17 -9.49
N PRO A 70 -20.88 -10.95 -10.81
CA PRO A 70 -19.62 -10.83 -11.55
C PRO A 70 -18.74 -9.69 -11.04
N LEU A 71 -19.33 -8.53 -10.68
CA LEU A 71 -18.60 -7.41 -10.11
C LEU A 71 -17.93 -7.78 -8.77
N LYS A 72 -18.69 -8.45 -7.88
CA LYS A 72 -18.19 -8.90 -6.57
C LYS A 72 -17.01 -9.85 -6.71
N LEU A 73 -17.08 -10.80 -7.64
CA LEU A 73 -15.99 -11.72 -7.93
C LEU A 73 -14.75 -10.99 -8.46
N VAL A 74 -14.93 -10.05 -9.40
CA VAL A 74 -13.82 -9.23 -9.91
C VAL A 74 -13.14 -8.45 -8.80
N LEU A 75 -13.91 -7.79 -7.93
CA LEU A 75 -13.40 -7.05 -6.79
C LEU A 75 -12.69 -7.95 -5.77
N PHE A 76 -13.26 -9.13 -5.49
CA PHE A 76 -12.67 -10.10 -4.57
C PHE A 76 -11.30 -10.59 -5.06
N PHE A 77 -11.22 -11.08 -6.30
CA PHE A 77 -9.99 -11.66 -6.84
C PHE A 77 -8.90 -10.62 -7.09
N TRP A 78 -9.26 -9.41 -7.54
CA TRP A 78 -8.26 -8.39 -7.84
C TRP A 78 -7.63 -7.79 -6.59
N TYR A 79 -8.45 -7.42 -5.60
CA TYR A 79 -7.92 -6.88 -4.35
C TYR A 79 -7.21 -7.98 -3.54
N GLY A 80 -7.73 -9.21 -3.56
CA GLY A 80 -7.07 -10.38 -2.98
C GLY A 80 -5.71 -10.64 -3.59
N GLY A 81 -5.69 -10.93 -4.90
CA GLY A 81 -4.48 -11.22 -5.66
C GLY A 81 -3.49 -10.05 -5.67
N GLY A 82 -3.97 -8.82 -5.82
CA GLY A 82 -3.10 -7.65 -5.92
C GLY A 82 -2.40 -7.29 -4.61
N SER A 83 -3.04 -7.47 -3.45
CA SER A 83 -2.49 -6.98 -2.18
C SER A 83 -1.11 -7.54 -1.80
N PHE A 84 -0.80 -8.79 -2.15
CA PHE A 84 0.49 -9.41 -1.83
C PHE A 84 1.57 -9.16 -2.90
N VAL A 85 1.20 -8.71 -4.09
CA VAL A 85 2.16 -8.55 -5.20
C VAL A 85 3.23 -7.50 -4.89
N PRO A 86 2.91 -6.27 -4.43
CA PRO A 86 3.93 -5.28 -4.13
C PRO A 86 4.99 -5.73 -3.10
N PRO A 87 4.65 -6.28 -1.92
CA PRO A 87 5.66 -6.71 -0.96
C PRO A 87 6.50 -7.89 -1.48
N PHE A 88 5.89 -8.89 -2.13
CA PHE A 88 6.63 -10.04 -2.66
C PHE A 88 7.51 -9.66 -3.85
N LEU A 89 7.08 -8.74 -4.72
CA LEU A 89 7.87 -8.25 -5.84
C LEU A 89 9.12 -7.50 -5.37
N THR A 90 9.01 -6.76 -4.27
CA THR A 90 10.13 -6.05 -3.65
C THR A 90 11.21 -7.02 -3.17
N VAL A 91 10.83 -8.08 -2.46
CA VAL A 91 11.78 -9.08 -1.96
C VAL A 91 12.31 -9.96 -3.10
N TYR A 92 11.48 -10.27 -4.09
CA TYR A 92 11.90 -10.97 -5.30
C TYR A 92 13.02 -10.23 -6.04
N PHE A 93 12.91 -8.91 -6.20
CA PHE A 93 13.99 -8.13 -6.83
C PHE A 93 15.30 -8.18 -6.05
N LYS A 94 15.25 -8.12 -4.71
CA LYS A 94 16.45 -8.30 -3.87
C LYS A 94 17.10 -9.66 -4.10
N GLN A 95 16.31 -10.74 -4.15
CA GLN A 95 16.82 -12.09 -4.46
C GLN A 95 17.41 -12.22 -5.87
N ARG A 96 17.01 -11.35 -6.80
CA ARG A 96 17.53 -11.30 -8.17
C ARG A 96 18.77 -10.40 -8.32
N GLY A 97 19.33 -9.87 -7.22
CA GLY A 97 20.57 -9.09 -7.25
C GLY A 97 20.38 -7.60 -7.48
N ILE A 98 19.14 -7.08 -7.42
CA ILE A 98 18.89 -5.63 -7.48
C ILE A 98 19.21 -5.03 -6.11
N THR A 99 20.08 -4.03 -6.10
CA THR A 99 20.51 -3.33 -4.89
C THR A 99 19.39 -2.44 -4.33
N LEU A 100 19.53 -2.04 -3.06
CA LEU A 100 18.56 -1.16 -2.40
C LEU A 100 18.45 0.22 -3.06
N SER A 101 19.56 0.78 -3.53
CA SER A 101 19.60 2.09 -4.20
C SER A 101 18.90 2.05 -5.57
N GLU A 102 19.14 1.00 -6.35
CA GLU A 102 18.46 0.77 -7.63
C GLU A 102 16.95 0.57 -7.44
N LEU A 103 16.56 -0.28 -6.50
CA LEU A 103 15.16 -0.53 -6.17
C LEU A 103 14.46 0.74 -5.65
N SER A 104 15.16 1.58 -4.88
CA SER A 104 14.63 2.88 -4.44
C SER A 104 14.35 3.81 -5.63
N THR A 105 15.22 3.79 -6.64
CA THR A 105 15.01 4.55 -7.89
C THR A 105 13.73 4.11 -8.61
N PHE A 106 13.45 2.80 -8.64
CA PHE A 106 12.23 2.27 -9.24
C PHE A 106 10.98 2.83 -8.55
N PHE A 107 10.99 2.86 -7.21
CA PHE A 107 9.87 3.35 -6.41
C PHE A 107 9.68 4.87 -6.47
N ILE A 108 10.72 5.65 -6.73
CA ILE A 108 10.62 7.11 -6.88
C ILE A 108 10.03 7.47 -8.25
N LEU A 109 10.48 6.81 -9.33
CA LEU A 109 10.00 7.09 -10.68
C LEU A 109 8.58 6.58 -10.93
N SER A 110 8.24 5.43 -10.35
CA SER A 110 6.98 4.73 -10.66
C SER A 110 5.71 5.54 -10.37
N PRO A 111 5.53 6.24 -9.23
CA PRO A 111 4.32 7.03 -8.95
C PRO A 111 4.04 8.14 -9.97
N ILE A 112 5.07 8.76 -10.55
CA ILE A 112 4.93 9.82 -11.55
C ILE A 112 4.33 9.24 -12.84
N CYS A 113 4.89 8.12 -13.30
CA CYS A 113 4.38 7.39 -14.47
C CYS A 113 2.96 6.85 -14.23
N GLN A 114 2.68 6.32 -13.03
CA GLN A 114 1.34 5.86 -12.65
C GLN A 114 0.33 7.00 -12.67
N PHE A 115 0.68 8.19 -12.18
CA PHE A 115 -0.19 9.37 -12.21
C PHE A 115 -0.53 9.80 -13.65
N LEU A 116 0.45 9.84 -14.55
CA LEU A 116 0.20 10.17 -15.96
C LEU A 116 -0.61 9.07 -16.67
N GLY A 117 -0.24 7.80 -16.45
CA GLY A 117 -0.89 6.66 -17.08
C GLY A 117 -2.37 6.50 -16.69
N THR A 118 -2.72 6.81 -15.45
CA THR A 118 -4.11 6.81 -14.95
C THR A 118 -4.95 7.92 -15.56
N ILE A 119 -4.42 9.15 -15.65
CA ILE A 119 -5.12 10.26 -16.31
C ILE A 119 -5.38 9.94 -17.79
N LEU A 120 -4.34 9.47 -18.50
CA LEU A 120 -4.46 9.11 -19.92
C LEU A 120 -5.47 7.98 -20.14
N SER A 121 -5.45 6.97 -19.26
CA SER A 121 -6.41 5.86 -19.34
C SER A 121 -7.84 6.33 -19.05
N GLY A 122 -8.03 7.23 -18.07
CA GLY A 122 -9.33 7.84 -17.76
C GLY A 122 -9.92 8.59 -18.96
N VAL A 123 -9.10 9.43 -19.60
CA VAL A 123 -9.47 10.15 -20.83
C VAL A 123 -9.78 9.18 -21.98
N ALA A 124 -9.00 8.10 -22.12
CA ALA A 124 -9.26 7.07 -23.13
C ALA A 124 -10.60 6.36 -22.88
N ALA A 125 -10.91 6.00 -21.64
CA ALA A 125 -12.16 5.33 -21.29
C ALA A 125 -13.39 6.22 -21.54
N ASP A 126 -13.31 7.49 -21.18
CA ASP A 126 -14.37 8.47 -21.47
C ASP A 126 -14.52 8.68 -22.98
N LYS A 127 -13.43 8.68 -23.76
CA LYS A 127 -13.50 8.77 -25.23
C LYS A 127 -14.14 7.54 -25.88
N ILE A 128 -13.85 6.34 -25.36
CA ILE A 128 -14.41 5.07 -25.85
C ILE A 128 -15.89 4.92 -25.45
N GLY A 129 -16.33 5.59 -24.38
CA GLY A 129 -17.68 5.42 -23.81
C GLY A 129 -17.90 4.04 -23.17
N ARG A 130 -16.82 3.28 -22.91
CA ARG A 130 -16.88 1.97 -22.24
C ARG A 130 -15.63 1.79 -21.38
N SER A 131 -15.79 1.58 -20.07
CA SER A 131 -14.67 1.26 -19.17
C SER A 131 -14.15 -0.17 -19.33
N LYS A 132 -15.03 -1.12 -19.69
CA LYS A 132 -14.67 -2.54 -19.77
C LYS A 132 -13.47 -2.83 -20.70
N PRO A 133 -13.40 -2.34 -21.95
CA PRO A 133 -12.24 -2.57 -22.80
C PRO A 133 -10.93 -2.04 -22.21
N VAL A 134 -10.98 -0.89 -21.54
CA VAL A 134 -9.80 -0.28 -20.90
C VAL A 134 -9.35 -1.12 -19.69
N LEU A 135 -10.29 -1.63 -18.89
CA LEU A 135 -9.99 -2.57 -17.81
C LEU A 135 -9.35 -3.85 -18.34
N VAL A 136 -9.93 -4.49 -19.36
CA VAL A 136 -9.40 -5.72 -19.96
C VAL A 136 -8.00 -5.50 -20.53
N ALA A 137 -7.77 -4.38 -21.23
CA ALA A 137 -6.45 -4.03 -21.74
C ALA A 137 -5.41 -3.91 -20.63
N ASN A 138 -5.72 -3.22 -19.52
CA ASN A 138 -4.78 -3.09 -18.39
C ASN A 138 -4.55 -4.42 -17.66
N LEU A 139 -5.55 -5.30 -17.54
CA LEU A 139 -5.38 -6.64 -16.98
C LEU A 139 -4.41 -7.49 -17.80
N LEU A 140 -4.54 -7.47 -19.13
CA LEU A 140 -3.63 -8.16 -20.04
C LEU A 140 -2.22 -7.56 -20.00
N LEU A 141 -2.11 -6.23 -20.02
CA LEU A 141 -0.82 -5.54 -19.91
C LEU A 141 -0.11 -5.87 -18.58
N ALA A 142 -0.81 -5.84 -17.45
CA ALA A 142 -0.24 -6.22 -16.15
C ALA A 142 0.29 -7.66 -16.15
N THR A 143 -0.44 -8.58 -16.77
CA THR A 143 -0.07 -10.00 -16.93
C THR A 143 1.19 -10.15 -17.81
N VAL A 144 1.25 -9.44 -18.93
CA VAL A 144 2.40 -9.44 -19.86
C VAL A 144 3.64 -8.85 -19.20
N PHE A 145 3.53 -7.67 -18.56
CA PHE A 145 4.68 -7.03 -17.93
C PHE A 145 5.19 -7.80 -16.72
N LEU A 146 4.30 -8.36 -15.89
CA LEU A 146 4.72 -9.25 -14.81
C LEU A 146 5.44 -10.48 -15.35
N SER A 147 4.91 -11.12 -16.39
CA SER A 147 5.60 -12.26 -17.03
C SER A 147 6.99 -11.86 -17.54
N GLY A 148 7.11 -10.71 -18.20
CA GLY A 148 8.39 -10.15 -18.63
C GLY A 148 9.38 -9.99 -17.48
N ILE A 149 8.93 -9.50 -16.32
CA ILE A 149 9.76 -9.42 -15.10
C ILE A 149 10.20 -10.80 -14.61
N LEU A 150 9.35 -11.82 -14.70
CA LEU A 150 9.68 -13.18 -14.26
C LEU A 150 10.68 -13.89 -15.18
N PHE A 151 10.72 -13.54 -16.47
CA PHE A 151 11.69 -14.09 -17.43
C PHE A 151 13.09 -13.48 -17.30
N ILE A 152 13.24 -12.35 -16.61
CA ILE A 152 14.54 -11.71 -16.41
C ILE A 152 15.43 -12.62 -15.55
N PRO A 153 16.64 -12.98 -16.03
CA PRO A 153 17.58 -13.78 -15.27
C PRO A 153 18.07 -13.02 -14.02
N ARG A 154 18.72 -13.74 -13.10
CA ARG A 154 19.37 -13.10 -11.94
C ARG A 154 20.41 -12.09 -12.47
N LEU A 155 20.39 -10.86 -11.96
CA LEU A 155 21.47 -9.92 -12.22
C LEU A 155 22.69 -10.42 -11.45
N ASN A 156 23.82 -10.58 -12.15
CA ASN A 156 25.08 -10.86 -11.49
C ASN A 156 25.40 -9.67 -10.59
N ILE A 157 25.39 -9.90 -9.28
CA ILE A 157 25.95 -8.95 -8.32
C ILE A 157 27.44 -8.92 -8.65
N PRO A 158 28.09 -7.73 -8.80
CA PRO A 158 29.52 -7.68 -9.00
C PRO A 158 30.19 -8.46 -7.87
N SER A 159 30.72 -9.63 -8.20
CA SER A 159 31.45 -10.47 -7.26
C SER A 159 32.79 -9.80 -7.06
N CYS A 160 32.85 -8.88 -6.11
CA CYS A 160 34.12 -8.37 -5.64
C CYS A 160 34.86 -9.59 -5.07
N ALA A 161 36.08 -9.83 -5.56
CA ALA A 161 36.81 -11.05 -5.26
C ALA A 161 37.03 -11.14 -3.74
N SER A 162 36.23 -11.96 -3.07
CA SER A 162 36.31 -12.16 -1.63
C SER A 162 37.66 -12.79 -1.31
N GLN A 163 38.53 -12.08 -0.59
CA GLN A 163 39.89 -12.56 -0.35
C GLN A 163 40.04 -13.19 1.03
N PRO A 164 40.65 -14.39 1.12
CA PRO A 164 40.96 -14.97 2.41
C PRO A 164 42.15 -14.23 3.03
N ILE A 165 41.90 -13.59 4.16
CA ILE A 165 42.93 -13.04 5.02
C ILE A 165 43.27 -14.04 6.11
N ASN A 166 44.56 -14.25 6.34
CA ASN A 166 45.05 -15.12 7.41
C ASN A 166 45.79 -14.29 8.46
N LEU A 167 45.29 -14.33 9.68
CA LEU A 167 45.94 -13.77 10.86
C LEU A 167 46.89 -14.81 11.47
N LYS A 168 48.16 -14.45 11.71
CA LYS A 168 49.16 -15.33 12.33
C LYS A 168 49.93 -14.64 13.46
N CYS A 169 50.11 -15.34 14.58
CA CYS A 169 51.05 -14.94 15.63
C CYS A 169 52.46 -15.44 15.27
N HIS A 170 53.47 -14.56 15.30
CA HIS A 170 54.88 -14.93 15.12
C HIS A 170 55.61 -14.83 16.48
N PRO A 171 56.54 -15.76 16.81
CA PRO A 171 57.17 -15.84 18.14
C PRO A 171 58.09 -14.67 18.54
N GLN A 172 58.44 -13.77 17.60
CA GLN A 172 59.33 -12.61 17.82
C GLN A 172 58.81 -11.30 17.22
N GLN A 173 57.73 -11.33 16.42
CA GLN A 173 57.20 -10.17 15.67
C GLN A 173 55.67 -10.25 15.67
N PHE A 174 55.09 -9.84 16.80
CA PHE A 174 53.67 -9.98 17.08
C PHE A 174 52.78 -9.18 16.09
N ASP A 175 51.59 -9.72 15.80
CA ASP A 175 50.44 -9.06 15.14
C ASP A 175 50.58 -8.65 13.65
N ARG A 176 50.73 -9.64 12.75
CA ARG A 176 50.78 -9.41 11.29
C ARG A 176 49.60 -9.99 10.51
N LEU A 177 48.91 -9.12 9.79
CA LEU A 177 47.92 -9.45 8.77
C LEU A 177 48.63 -9.71 7.43
N ILE A 178 48.24 -10.74 6.68
CA ILE A 178 48.80 -11.04 5.35
C ILE A 178 47.68 -11.08 4.30
N THR A 179 47.79 -10.27 3.25
CA THR A 179 46.90 -10.27 2.07
C THR A 179 47.69 -10.44 0.76
N LYS A 180 47.02 -10.85 -0.33
CA LYS A 180 47.65 -11.22 -1.60
C LYS A 180 47.68 -10.12 -2.69
N THR A 181 46.81 -9.11 -2.69
CA THR A 181 46.61 -8.32 -3.93
C THR A 181 46.86 -6.82 -3.87
N SER A 182 46.67 -6.13 -2.74
CA SER A 182 46.81 -4.67 -2.67
C SER A 182 47.37 -4.21 -1.32
N CYS A 183 48.26 -3.21 -1.36
CA CYS A 183 48.79 -2.52 -0.18
C CYS A 183 48.11 -1.14 0.03
N ASP A 184 47.18 -0.78 -0.86
CA ASP A 184 46.48 0.51 -0.88
C ASP A 184 45.23 0.41 -0.02
N VAL A 185 45.40 0.54 1.29
CA VAL A 185 44.28 0.71 2.22
C VAL A 185 44.35 2.15 2.72
N VAL A 186 43.33 2.93 2.35
CA VAL A 186 43.17 4.35 2.68
C VAL A 186 42.63 4.54 4.11
N GLU A 187 42.09 3.48 4.72
CA GLU A 187 41.41 3.54 6.01
C GLU A 187 42.17 2.79 7.13
N ASN A 188 42.21 3.38 8.33
CA ASN A 188 42.90 2.77 9.49
C ASN A 188 42.15 1.57 10.11
N ILE A 189 40.99 1.20 9.55
CA ILE A 189 40.07 0.20 10.08
C ILE A 189 39.68 -0.74 8.93
N ILE A 190 39.78 -2.05 9.16
CA ILE A 190 39.35 -3.09 8.22
C ILE A 190 38.24 -3.90 8.88
N GLU A 191 37.04 -3.85 8.31
CA GLU A 191 35.93 -4.71 8.72
C GLU A 191 35.96 -6.03 7.96
N VAL A 192 35.92 -7.13 8.69
CA VAL A 192 36.01 -8.48 8.13
C VAL A 192 34.82 -9.32 8.57
N ASN A 193 34.22 -10.03 7.62
CA ASN A 193 33.04 -10.84 7.82
C ASN A 193 33.36 -12.32 7.62
N SER A 194 32.57 -13.20 8.23
CA SER A 194 32.71 -14.66 8.06
C SER A 194 34.09 -15.20 8.46
N CYS A 195 34.60 -14.79 9.62
CA CYS A 195 35.84 -15.34 10.18
C CYS A 195 35.62 -16.74 10.75
N ASN A 196 36.63 -17.61 10.59
CA ASN A 196 36.69 -18.94 11.17
C ASN A 196 38.04 -19.17 11.88
N VAL A 197 38.01 -19.85 13.02
CA VAL A 197 39.19 -20.19 13.83
C VAL A 197 39.51 -21.67 13.68
N GLN A 198 40.75 -21.97 13.27
CA GLN A 198 41.28 -23.33 13.23
C GLN A 198 42.41 -23.46 14.25
N CYS A 199 42.17 -24.24 15.32
CA CYS A 199 43.11 -24.51 16.40
C CYS A 199 43.37 -26.02 16.52
N PRO A 200 44.54 -26.45 17.02
CA PRO A 200 44.77 -27.84 17.46
C PRO A 200 43.80 -28.23 18.60
N GLU A 201 43.46 -29.52 18.72
CA GLU A 201 42.37 -30.02 19.58
C GLU A 201 42.53 -29.72 21.09
N ASN A 202 43.75 -29.47 21.59
CA ASN A 202 44.02 -29.32 23.05
C ASN A 202 44.03 -27.85 23.56
N VAL A 203 43.38 -26.92 22.85
CA VAL A 203 43.48 -25.48 23.15
C VAL A 203 42.55 -25.01 24.28
N THR A 204 41.41 -25.67 24.48
CA THR A 204 40.39 -25.27 25.47
C THR A 204 40.87 -25.39 26.92
N GLU A 205 41.78 -26.32 27.23
CA GLU A 205 42.31 -26.54 28.59
C GLU A 205 43.23 -25.42 29.11
N HIS A 206 43.74 -24.56 28.22
CA HIS A 206 44.74 -23.53 28.55
C HIS A 206 44.15 -22.10 28.52
N CYS A 207 42.83 -21.96 28.42
CA CYS A 207 42.16 -20.67 28.30
C CYS A 207 41.86 -20.05 29.67
N ASN A 208 42.59 -18.98 30.04
CA ASN A 208 42.43 -18.28 31.33
C ASN A 208 41.64 -16.94 31.22
N GLY A 209 40.76 -16.80 30.23
CA GLY A 209 39.62 -15.85 30.29
C GLY A 209 39.81 -14.39 29.85
N GLN A 210 40.82 -14.01 29.05
CA GLN A 210 40.94 -12.63 28.52
C GLN A 210 41.38 -12.56 27.03
N ASN A 211 41.13 -13.62 26.26
CA ASN A 211 41.57 -13.71 24.87
C ASN A 211 40.38 -14.02 23.94
N LEU A 212 40.28 -13.30 22.81
CA LEU A 212 39.21 -13.45 21.80
C LEU A 212 39.01 -14.91 21.34
N ILE A 213 40.10 -15.66 21.14
CA ILE A 213 40.04 -17.08 20.75
C ILE A 213 39.39 -17.93 21.85
N CYS A 214 39.67 -17.64 23.11
CA CYS A 214 39.10 -18.37 24.25
C CYS A 214 37.62 -18.05 24.46
N GLU A 215 37.21 -16.81 24.18
CA GLU A 215 35.81 -16.41 24.23
C GLU A 215 35.00 -17.06 23.10
N ILE A 216 35.54 -17.05 21.86
CA ILE A 216 34.91 -17.72 20.71
C ILE A 216 34.86 -19.25 20.89
N LEU A 217 35.89 -19.87 21.50
CA LEU A 217 35.93 -21.32 21.75
C LEU A 217 35.10 -21.77 22.96
N ALA A 218 34.75 -20.87 23.89
CA ALA A 218 33.91 -21.20 25.05
C ALA A 218 32.44 -21.48 24.67
N GLU A 219 32.01 -21.03 23.48
CA GLU A 219 30.69 -21.32 22.93
C GLU A 219 30.73 -22.60 22.07
N SER A 220 30.41 -23.77 22.63
CA SER A 220 30.44 -25.03 21.85
C SER A 220 29.33 -25.10 20.80
N GLU A 221 29.71 -25.09 19.52
CA GLU A 221 29.59 -26.20 18.54
C GLU A 221 29.80 -25.64 17.12
N MET A 222 30.66 -26.32 16.35
CA MET A 222 30.83 -26.28 14.88
C MET A 222 30.47 -24.98 14.12
N HIS A 223 31.52 -24.23 13.74
CA HIS A 223 31.53 -23.17 12.73
C HIS A 223 30.63 -21.96 13.02
N ARG A 224 31.03 -21.13 13.98
CA ARG A 224 30.48 -19.77 14.11
C ARG A 224 31.28 -18.82 13.23
N ASN A 225 30.65 -18.38 12.14
CA ASN A 225 31.09 -17.21 11.40
C ASN A 225 30.92 -15.99 12.31
N PHE A 226 32.01 -15.27 12.59
CA PHE A 226 31.98 -14.03 13.37
C PHE A 226 32.56 -12.86 12.57
N SER A 227 32.23 -11.63 12.95
CA SER A 227 32.78 -10.40 12.35
C SER A 227 33.79 -9.75 13.29
N LEU A 228 34.79 -9.09 12.72
CA LEU A 228 35.83 -8.35 13.44
C LEU A 228 36.08 -7.00 12.79
N SER A 229 36.36 -5.99 13.61
CA SER A 229 36.92 -4.71 13.15
C SER A 229 38.38 -4.62 13.57
N ILE A 230 39.30 -4.52 12.60
CA ILE A 230 40.75 -4.60 12.80
C ILE A 230 41.37 -3.23 12.51
N HIS A 231 42.00 -2.62 13.52
CA HIS A 231 42.74 -1.37 13.32
C HIS A 231 44.16 -1.65 12.88
N VAL A 232 44.63 -1.02 11.80
CA VAL A 232 45.97 -1.23 11.23
C VAL A 232 46.84 0.03 11.29
N LYS A 233 48.16 -0.16 11.49
CA LYS A 233 49.17 0.91 11.49
C LYS A 233 50.21 0.68 10.40
N GLY A 234 49.91 1.22 9.22
CA GLY A 234 50.78 1.17 8.04
C GLY A 234 50.84 -0.22 7.39
N SER A 235 51.35 -0.24 6.17
CA SER A 235 51.51 -1.44 5.36
C SER A 235 52.91 -1.49 4.73
N TYR A 236 53.42 -2.68 4.48
CA TYR A 236 54.61 -2.87 3.65
C TYR A 236 54.46 -4.09 2.74
N LYS A 237 55.00 -3.99 1.52
CA LYS A 237 54.93 -5.05 0.51
C LYS A 237 56.20 -5.90 0.57
N ALA A 238 56.05 -7.23 0.61
CA ALA A 238 57.17 -8.13 0.37
C ALA A 238 56.75 -9.28 -0.56
N LYS A 239 57.44 -9.39 -1.71
CA LYS A 239 57.08 -10.25 -2.85
C LYS A 239 55.66 -9.92 -3.35
N ASP A 240 54.76 -10.90 -3.29
CA ASP A 240 53.37 -10.87 -3.76
C ASP A 240 52.37 -10.91 -2.59
N ARG A 241 52.80 -10.36 -1.44
CA ARG A 241 52.00 -10.29 -0.22
C ARG A 241 52.17 -8.92 0.44
N CYS A 242 51.07 -8.36 0.91
CA CYS A 242 51.06 -7.13 1.70
C CYS A 242 50.91 -7.49 3.18
N TYR A 243 51.71 -6.84 4.01
CA TYR A 243 51.75 -7.03 5.46
C TYR A 243 51.21 -5.78 6.14
N TYR A 244 50.27 -5.94 7.05
CA TYR A 244 49.75 -4.85 7.89
C TYR A 244 50.06 -5.15 9.36
N ASN A 245 50.47 -4.12 10.09
CA ASN A 245 50.64 -4.22 11.54
C ASN A 245 49.29 -3.95 12.20
N VAL A 246 48.77 -4.94 12.93
CA VAL A 246 47.50 -4.82 13.64
C VAL A 246 47.73 -4.10 14.98
N SER A 247 46.88 -3.13 15.30
CA SER A 247 46.98 -2.31 16.52
C SER A 247 45.95 -2.67 17.58
N SER A 248 44.71 -2.95 17.20
CA SER A 248 43.64 -3.43 18.08
C SER A 248 42.55 -4.13 17.28
N MET A 249 41.81 -5.05 17.90
CA MET A 249 40.63 -5.68 17.31
C MET A 249 39.41 -5.47 18.20
N TYR A 250 38.27 -5.23 17.56
CA TYR A 250 36.98 -5.09 18.20
C TYR A 250 36.08 -6.25 17.78
N HIS A 251 35.44 -6.86 18.79
CA HIS A 251 34.36 -7.82 18.63
C HIS A 251 33.30 -7.51 19.68
N GLU A 252 32.03 -7.36 19.30
CA GLU A 252 30.90 -7.09 20.20
C GLU A 252 31.16 -6.00 21.28
N ASN A 253 31.75 -4.87 20.88
CA ASN A 253 32.13 -3.72 21.74
C ASN A 253 33.23 -3.98 22.79
N ALA A 254 33.91 -5.12 22.74
CA ALA A 254 35.11 -5.39 23.54
C ALA A 254 36.38 -5.34 22.68
N THR A 255 37.45 -4.78 23.25
CA THR A 255 38.77 -4.74 22.63
C THR A 255 39.60 -5.92 23.08
N TYR A 256 40.13 -6.69 22.12
CA TYR A 256 40.94 -7.86 22.42
C TYR A 256 42.38 -7.68 21.93
N SER A 257 43.34 -8.13 22.75
CA SER A 257 44.72 -8.37 22.34
C SER A 257 44.84 -9.75 21.71
N TRP A 258 45.46 -9.87 20.53
CA TRP A 258 45.51 -11.12 19.76
C TRP A 258 46.50 -12.15 20.34
N CYS A 259 47.76 -11.77 20.51
CA CYS A 259 48.85 -12.71 20.83
C CYS A 259 49.33 -12.66 22.29
N ASN A 260 48.45 -12.48 23.26
CA ASN A 260 48.80 -12.58 24.69
C ASN A 260 48.60 -14.01 25.22
N VAL A 261 49.22 -14.98 24.53
CA VAL A 261 49.06 -16.42 24.83
C VAL A 261 50.39 -16.99 25.31
N PRO A 262 50.42 -17.85 26.34
CA PRO A 262 51.64 -18.58 26.72
C PRO A 262 52.15 -19.38 25.53
N HIS A 263 53.46 -19.32 25.27
CA HIS A 263 54.16 -19.99 24.18
C HIS A 263 53.67 -21.44 23.95
N LYS A 264 52.79 -21.68 22.94
CA LYS A 264 52.60 -22.94 22.16
C LYS A 264 51.32 -23.05 21.31
N MET A 265 50.45 -22.03 21.21
CA MET A 265 49.23 -22.14 20.40
C MET A 265 49.42 -21.62 18.97
N ASN A 266 49.45 -22.53 17.99
CA ASN A 266 49.46 -22.21 16.55
C ASN A 266 48.02 -22.18 15.99
N CYS A 267 47.16 -21.30 16.49
CA CYS A 267 45.83 -21.11 15.90
C CYS A 267 45.92 -20.24 14.63
N ARG A 268 45.15 -20.61 13.59
CA ARG A 268 44.98 -19.83 12.37
C ARG A 268 43.57 -19.29 12.33
N VAL A 269 43.42 -17.98 12.14
CA VAL A 269 42.12 -17.38 11.87
C VAL A 269 42.09 -16.92 10.42
N SER A 270 41.09 -17.41 9.71
CA SER A 270 40.86 -17.13 8.31
C SER A 270 39.56 -16.33 8.20
N CYS A 271 39.66 -15.10 7.71
CA CYS A 271 38.55 -14.20 7.49
C CYS A 271 38.42 -13.88 6.01
N VAL A 272 37.23 -13.45 5.60
CA VAL A 272 36.99 -12.99 4.23
C VAL A 272 36.86 -11.48 4.26
N VAL A 273 37.65 -10.81 3.42
CA VAL A 273 37.60 -9.35 3.27
C VAL A 273 37.11 -9.00 1.89
N ASP A 274 36.15 -8.08 1.87
CA ASP A 274 35.67 -7.45 0.67
C ASP A 274 36.70 -6.37 0.30
N SER A 275 37.75 -6.78 -0.41
CA SER A 275 38.78 -5.83 -0.84
C SER A 275 38.18 -4.92 -1.90
N GLY A 276 37.96 -3.64 -1.58
CA GLY A 276 37.49 -2.59 -2.48
C GLY A 276 38.48 -2.22 -3.60
N VAL A 277 39.00 -3.19 -4.34
CA VAL A 277 39.84 -2.98 -5.52
C VAL A 277 39.34 -3.85 -6.67
N ASN A 278 38.80 -3.16 -7.67
CA ASN A 278 38.32 -3.60 -8.98
C ASN A 278 37.45 -4.85 -8.97
N CYS A 279 36.18 -4.65 -8.62
CA CYS A 279 35.13 -5.54 -9.08
C CYS A 279 35.15 -5.45 -10.61
N SER A 280 35.57 -6.51 -11.29
CA SER A 280 35.53 -6.57 -12.74
C SER A 280 34.07 -6.43 -13.16
N ASP A 281 33.77 -5.39 -13.95
CA ASP A 281 32.50 -5.23 -14.65
C ASP A 281 32.35 -6.35 -15.68
N GLU A 282 32.13 -7.59 -15.21
CA GLU A 282 31.58 -8.64 -16.06
C GLU A 282 30.09 -8.35 -16.25
N GLY A 283 29.80 -7.41 -17.14
CA GLY A 283 28.43 -7.21 -17.58
C GLY A 283 28.17 -5.96 -18.39
N ASP A 284 28.68 -5.90 -19.62
CA ASP A 284 28.22 -4.97 -20.67
C ASP A 284 26.66 -5.00 -20.83
N ASN A 285 26.01 -6.06 -20.33
CA ASN A 285 24.55 -6.23 -20.32
C ASN A 285 23.85 -5.97 -18.97
N ARG A 286 24.55 -5.72 -17.84
CA ARG A 286 23.90 -5.55 -16.52
C ARG A 286 23.03 -4.29 -16.51
N ASP A 287 23.58 -3.17 -16.96
CA ASP A 287 22.87 -1.89 -16.95
C ASP A 287 21.67 -1.91 -17.90
N ALA A 288 21.81 -2.54 -19.07
CA ALA A 288 20.72 -2.76 -20.00
C ALA A 288 19.61 -3.64 -19.38
N LEU A 289 19.98 -4.70 -18.66
CA LEU A 289 19.03 -5.58 -17.95
C LEU A 289 18.33 -4.86 -16.80
N LEU A 290 19.06 -4.03 -16.06
CA LEU A 290 18.52 -3.21 -14.98
C LEU A 290 17.52 -2.17 -15.52
N ILE A 291 17.88 -1.44 -16.57
CA ILE A 291 17.00 -0.47 -17.25
C ILE A 291 15.75 -1.17 -17.80
N THR A 292 15.91 -2.33 -18.42
CA THR A 292 14.79 -3.14 -18.92
C THR A 292 13.87 -3.57 -17.78
N THR A 293 14.44 -4.03 -16.67
CA THR A 293 13.68 -4.41 -15.47
C THR A 293 12.94 -3.23 -14.87
N MET A 294 13.59 -2.06 -14.80
CA MET A 294 12.98 -0.80 -14.34
C MET A 294 11.80 -0.41 -15.23
N ALA A 295 11.97 -0.43 -16.55
CA ALA A 295 10.92 -0.09 -17.51
C ALA A 295 9.73 -1.05 -17.37
N LEU A 296 9.97 -2.36 -17.31
CA LEU A 296 8.93 -3.36 -17.11
C LEU A 296 8.21 -3.19 -15.76
N PHE A 297 8.94 -2.87 -14.69
CA PHE A 297 8.35 -2.60 -13.38
C PHE A 297 7.44 -1.36 -13.41
N ILE A 298 7.89 -0.26 -14.02
CA ILE A 298 7.09 0.97 -14.13
C ILE A 298 5.83 0.72 -14.97
N LEU A 299 5.96 0.02 -16.09
CA LEU A 299 4.84 -0.35 -16.95
C LEU A 299 3.86 -1.29 -16.24
N PHE A 300 4.38 -2.29 -15.53
CA PHE A 300 3.58 -3.19 -14.68
C PHE A 300 2.81 -2.41 -13.62
N GLN A 301 3.47 -1.57 -12.83
CA GLN A 301 2.82 -0.77 -11.78
C GLN A 301 1.77 0.19 -12.35
N THR A 302 2.00 0.74 -13.54
CA THR A 302 1.04 1.60 -14.22
C THR A 302 -0.22 0.82 -14.63
N ALA A 303 -0.06 -0.32 -15.33
CA ALA A 303 -1.19 -1.16 -15.70
C ALA A 303 -1.94 -1.72 -14.47
N TYR A 304 -1.19 -2.18 -13.47
CA TYR A 304 -1.69 -2.69 -12.20
C TYR A 304 -2.48 -1.63 -11.43
N SER A 305 -1.95 -0.41 -11.28
CA SER A 305 -2.67 0.68 -10.60
C SER A 305 -3.93 1.13 -11.36
N ASN A 306 -3.88 1.16 -12.69
CA ASN A 306 -5.04 1.47 -13.54
C ASN A 306 -6.21 0.51 -13.32
N CYS A 307 -5.94 -0.79 -13.17
CA CYS A 307 -6.98 -1.78 -12.91
C CYS A 307 -7.80 -1.45 -11.66
N TYR A 308 -7.18 -0.99 -10.57
CA TYR A 308 -7.92 -0.55 -9.38
C TYR A 308 -8.88 0.61 -9.69
N ARG A 309 -8.40 1.61 -10.44
CA ARG A 309 -9.22 2.79 -10.81
C ARG A 309 -10.40 2.38 -11.69
N PHE A 310 -10.16 1.54 -12.69
CA PHE A 310 -11.21 1.08 -13.58
C PHE A 310 -12.19 0.11 -12.93
N MET A 311 -11.77 -0.60 -11.87
CA MET A 311 -12.70 -1.34 -11.03
C MET A 311 -13.60 -0.41 -10.23
N ASP A 312 -13.08 0.67 -9.65
CA ASP A 312 -13.91 1.66 -8.94
C ASP A 312 -14.89 2.36 -9.89
N VAL A 313 -14.43 2.77 -11.08
CA VAL A 313 -15.29 3.37 -12.13
C VAL A 313 -16.39 2.40 -12.56
N THR A 314 -16.03 1.14 -12.82
CA THR A 314 -16.97 0.10 -13.26
C THR A 314 -17.97 -0.24 -12.16
N ALA A 315 -17.49 -0.38 -10.92
CA ALA A 315 -18.34 -0.60 -9.76
C ALA A 315 -19.33 0.55 -9.59
N MET A 316 -18.88 1.81 -9.66
CA MET A 316 -19.75 2.97 -9.53
C MET A 316 -20.81 3.04 -10.63
N ALA A 317 -20.45 2.72 -11.89
CA ALA A 317 -21.39 2.69 -13.00
C ALA A 317 -22.52 1.65 -12.77
N LEU A 318 -22.16 0.42 -12.37
CA LEU A 318 -23.11 -0.67 -12.13
C LEU A 318 -23.95 -0.46 -10.87
N VAL A 319 -23.35 0.12 -9.83
CA VAL A 319 -24.03 0.49 -8.59
C VAL A 319 -25.12 1.53 -8.89
N LYS A 320 -24.84 2.51 -9.75
CA LYS A 320 -25.84 3.49 -10.20
C LYS A 320 -26.92 2.86 -11.07
N GLU A 321 -26.54 2.02 -12.03
CA GLU A 321 -27.48 1.35 -12.94
C GLU A 321 -28.48 0.46 -12.18
N HIS A 322 -28.01 -0.23 -11.14
CA HIS A 322 -28.82 -1.17 -10.36
C HIS A 322 -29.28 -0.64 -8.99
N ASN A 323 -29.08 0.65 -8.70
CA ASN A 323 -29.41 1.28 -7.42
C ASN A 323 -28.84 0.54 -6.17
N SER A 324 -27.66 -0.05 -6.31
CA SER A 324 -26.94 -0.77 -5.24
C SER A 324 -26.11 0.18 -4.36
N ASP A 325 -25.47 -0.32 -3.32
CA ASP A 325 -24.55 0.43 -2.46
C ASP A 325 -23.09 0.13 -2.84
N PHE A 326 -22.31 1.16 -3.14
CA PHE A 326 -20.90 1.01 -3.47
C PHE A 326 -20.09 0.36 -2.34
N GLY A 327 -20.39 0.64 -1.07
CA GLY A 327 -19.67 0.03 0.04
C GLY A 327 -19.96 -1.45 0.20
N HIS A 328 -21.17 -1.92 -0.18
CA HIS A 328 -21.49 -3.36 -0.22
C HIS A 328 -20.66 -4.10 -1.26
N GLU A 329 -20.40 -3.47 -2.40
CA GLU A 329 -19.51 -4.05 -3.41
C GLU A 329 -18.05 -4.05 -2.92
N ARG A 330 -17.62 -2.96 -2.26
CA ARG A 330 -16.27 -2.82 -1.70
C ARG A 330 -15.98 -3.81 -0.55
N PHE A 331 -17.00 -4.23 0.20
CA PHE A 331 -16.87 -5.26 1.23
C PHE A 331 -16.18 -6.53 0.71
N PHE A 332 -16.56 -6.98 -0.50
CA PHE A 332 -15.97 -8.18 -1.12
C PHE A 332 -14.49 -8.01 -1.47
N SER A 333 -14.02 -6.77 -1.70
CA SER A 333 -12.59 -6.50 -1.87
C SER A 333 -11.79 -6.86 -0.61
N ILE A 334 -12.31 -6.54 0.58
CA ILE A 334 -11.64 -6.83 1.86
C ILE A 334 -11.66 -8.33 2.13
N CYS A 335 -12.79 -8.99 1.89
CA CYS A 335 -12.86 -10.45 1.98
C CYS A 335 -11.84 -11.13 1.07
N GLY A 336 -11.63 -10.59 -0.14
CA GLY A 336 -10.60 -11.05 -1.08
C GLY A 336 -9.19 -11.01 -0.48
N ILE A 337 -8.83 -9.88 0.14
CA ILE A 337 -7.53 -9.70 0.82
C ILE A 337 -7.38 -10.69 1.98
N LEU A 338 -8.41 -10.84 2.81
CA LEU A 338 -8.35 -11.71 3.98
C LEU A 338 -8.25 -13.21 3.62
N VAL A 339 -8.69 -13.61 2.43
CA VAL A 339 -8.67 -15.01 1.98
C VAL A 339 -7.48 -15.30 1.07
N VAL A 340 -7.28 -14.52 0.01
CA VAL A 340 -6.32 -14.84 -1.06
C VAL A 340 -4.87 -14.55 -0.62
N SER A 341 -4.63 -13.52 0.18
CA SER A 341 -3.26 -13.13 0.58
C SER A 341 -2.60 -14.13 1.53
N PRO A 342 -3.30 -14.66 2.55
CA PRO A 342 -2.75 -15.76 3.35
C PRO A 342 -2.47 -17.02 2.53
N ILE A 343 -3.32 -17.34 1.55
CA ILE A 343 -3.09 -18.47 0.62
C ILE A 343 -1.80 -18.26 -0.17
N ALA A 344 -1.53 -17.04 -0.63
CA ALA A 344 -0.28 -16.71 -1.33
C ALA A 344 0.95 -16.90 -0.42
N GLY A 345 0.88 -16.42 0.83
CA GLY A 345 1.96 -16.62 1.82
C GLY A 345 2.21 -18.10 2.12
N TYR A 346 1.14 -18.86 2.37
CA TYR A 346 1.23 -20.31 2.56
C TYR A 346 1.84 -21.01 1.34
N LEU A 347 1.46 -20.62 0.12
CA LEU A 347 1.99 -21.22 -1.10
C LEU A 347 3.50 -20.96 -1.27
N VAL A 348 3.98 -19.76 -0.90
CA VAL A 348 5.42 -19.47 -0.88
C VAL A 348 6.13 -20.37 0.12
N ASP A 349 5.63 -20.48 1.35
CA ASP A 349 6.26 -21.30 2.38
C ASP A 349 6.21 -22.80 2.03
N ALA A 350 5.10 -23.28 1.43
CA ALA A 350 4.93 -24.68 1.03
C ALA A 350 5.78 -25.09 -0.18
N THR A 351 6.10 -24.16 -1.08
CA THR A 351 6.94 -24.40 -2.27
C THR A 351 8.41 -24.06 -2.05
N THR A 352 8.77 -23.57 -0.86
CA THR A 352 10.15 -23.27 -0.48
C THR A 352 10.82 -24.52 0.07
N THR A 353 11.86 -24.99 -0.60
CA THR A 353 12.69 -26.10 -0.12
C THR A 353 13.54 -25.65 1.07
N LYS A 354 13.63 -26.48 2.12
CA LYS A 354 14.43 -26.18 3.32
C LYS A 354 15.90 -25.90 2.95
N GLY A 355 16.44 -24.77 3.42
CA GLY A 355 17.82 -24.36 3.16
C GLY A 355 18.04 -23.58 1.85
N LEU A 356 16.99 -23.32 1.08
CA LEU A 356 17.04 -22.48 -0.13
C LEU A 356 16.26 -21.17 0.05
N ASP A 357 16.49 -20.21 -0.85
CA ASP A 357 15.75 -18.95 -0.91
C ASP A 357 14.25 -19.19 -1.06
N LYS A 358 13.43 -18.32 -0.44
CA LYS A 358 11.96 -18.36 -0.56
C LYS A 358 11.52 -18.30 -2.02
N ASN A 359 10.61 -19.21 -2.41
CA ASN A 359 10.11 -19.31 -3.78
C ASN A 359 8.90 -18.40 -4.03
N TYR A 360 9.14 -17.11 -4.30
CA TYR A 360 8.06 -16.16 -4.60
C TYR A 360 7.37 -16.38 -5.95
N LEU A 361 7.93 -17.21 -6.85
CA LEU A 361 7.32 -17.49 -8.16
C LEU A 361 5.92 -18.09 -8.01
N ALA A 362 5.72 -18.94 -7.00
CA ALA A 362 4.42 -19.56 -6.75
C ALA A 362 3.31 -18.54 -6.45
N ALA A 363 3.63 -17.47 -5.70
CA ALA A 363 2.68 -16.38 -5.44
C ALA A 363 2.36 -15.58 -6.72
N PHE A 364 3.34 -15.34 -7.58
CA PHE A 364 3.07 -14.65 -8.85
C PHE A 364 2.23 -15.50 -9.80
N TYR A 365 2.43 -16.82 -9.85
CA TYR A 365 1.54 -17.71 -10.60
C TYR A 365 0.11 -17.70 -10.04
N LEU A 366 -0.05 -17.68 -8.71
CA LEU A 366 -1.37 -17.50 -8.10
C LEU A 366 -2.03 -16.19 -8.54
N PHE A 367 -1.29 -15.07 -8.55
CA PHE A 367 -1.81 -13.80 -9.06
C PHE A 367 -2.28 -13.92 -10.53
N MET A 368 -1.49 -14.57 -11.38
CA MET A 368 -1.86 -14.78 -12.80
C MET A 368 -3.13 -15.61 -12.96
N VAL A 369 -3.32 -16.64 -12.11
CA VAL A 369 -4.57 -17.42 -12.05
C VAL A 369 -5.75 -16.54 -11.64
N THR A 370 -5.59 -15.68 -10.63
CA THR A 370 -6.67 -14.74 -10.24
C THR A 370 -7.03 -13.78 -11.37
N VAL A 371 -6.05 -13.29 -12.14
CA VAL A 371 -6.31 -12.43 -13.32
C VAL A 371 -7.03 -13.19 -14.43
N LEU A 372 -6.68 -14.46 -14.67
CA LEU A 372 -7.39 -15.30 -15.64
C LEU A 372 -8.87 -15.47 -15.26
N ILE A 373 -9.16 -15.73 -13.99
CA ILE A 373 -10.54 -15.81 -13.47
C ILE A 373 -11.26 -14.48 -13.71
N ILE A 374 -10.61 -13.35 -13.41
CA ILE A 374 -11.17 -12.02 -13.63
C ILE A 374 -11.50 -11.80 -15.11
N LEU A 375 -10.62 -12.16 -16.05
CA LEU A 375 -10.87 -12.00 -17.48
C LEU A 375 -12.11 -12.79 -17.95
N VAL A 376 -12.29 -14.02 -17.45
CA VAL A 376 -13.48 -14.85 -17.75
C VAL A 376 -14.75 -14.20 -17.18
N VAL A 377 -14.70 -13.70 -15.95
CA VAL A 377 -15.87 -13.07 -15.30
C VAL A 377 -16.20 -11.73 -15.94
N VAL A 378 -15.20 -10.90 -16.26
CA VAL A 378 -15.38 -9.60 -16.92
C VAL A 378 -16.00 -9.77 -18.31
N TYR A 379 -15.78 -10.89 -19.00
CA TYR A 379 -16.45 -11.17 -20.27
C TYR A 379 -17.99 -11.11 -20.12
N LYS A 380 -18.54 -11.60 -19.01
CA LYS A 380 -19.98 -11.56 -18.69
C LYS A 380 -20.48 -10.21 -18.18
N LEU A 381 -19.58 -9.30 -17.82
CA LEU A 381 -19.94 -7.98 -17.32
C LEU A 381 -20.29 -7.05 -18.49
N GLU A 382 -21.52 -6.55 -18.55
CA GLU A 382 -21.87 -5.47 -19.49
C GLU A 382 -21.82 -4.15 -18.74
N VAL A 383 -20.96 -3.23 -19.20
CA VAL A 383 -20.80 -1.91 -18.57
C VAL A 383 -20.95 -0.87 -19.66
N ARG A 384 -21.94 0.00 -19.52
CA ARG A 384 -22.13 1.14 -20.41
C ARG A 384 -21.79 2.40 -19.64
N ILE A 385 -20.81 3.15 -20.14
CA ILE A 385 -20.58 4.53 -19.70
C ILE A 385 -21.23 5.42 -20.76
N ASN A 386 -21.85 6.52 -20.32
CA ASN A 386 -22.43 7.45 -21.27
C ASN A 386 -21.32 7.96 -22.21
N PRO A 387 -21.50 7.87 -23.53
CA PRO A 387 -20.50 8.32 -24.50
C PRO A 387 -20.19 9.81 -24.31
N PRO A 388 -19.00 10.27 -24.71
CA PRO A 388 -18.52 11.61 -24.40
C PRO A 388 -19.40 12.67 -25.07
N GLY A 389 -19.80 13.69 -24.31
CA GLY A 389 -20.41 14.89 -24.88
C GLY A 389 -19.40 15.69 -25.73
N LYS A 390 -19.87 16.39 -26.78
CA LYS A 390 -19.02 17.25 -27.64
C LYS A 390 -18.18 18.23 -26.78
N LYS A 391 -16.91 18.46 -27.17
CA LYS A 391 -15.93 19.39 -26.52
C LYS A 391 -15.41 18.99 -25.12
N MET A 392 -14.99 17.73 -24.95
CA MET A 392 -14.43 17.18 -23.69
C MET A 392 -13.32 18.02 -23.04
N TRP A 393 -12.31 18.46 -23.79
CA TRP A 393 -11.20 19.28 -23.27
C TRP A 393 -11.66 20.64 -22.70
N ARG A 394 -12.70 21.24 -23.29
CA ARG A 394 -13.31 22.47 -22.76
C ARG A 394 -14.08 22.22 -21.47
N LYS A 395 -14.76 21.07 -21.35
CA LYS A 395 -15.42 20.66 -20.10
C LYS A 395 -14.40 20.40 -18.98
N ALA A 396 -13.30 19.70 -19.28
CA ALA A 396 -12.23 19.43 -18.31
C ALA A 396 -11.55 20.72 -17.81
N THR A 397 -11.23 21.65 -18.72
CA THR A 397 -10.63 22.95 -18.32
C THR A 397 -11.60 23.83 -17.54
N TYR A 398 -12.90 23.76 -17.80
CA TYR A 398 -13.91 24.44 -16.98
C TYR A 398 -14.05 23.80 -15.60
N LEU A 399 -13.98 22.47 -15.51
CA LEU A 399 -14.05 21.73 -14.26
C LEU A 399 -12.91 22.11 -13.31
N LEU A 400 -11.68 22.27 -13.82
CA LEU A 400 -10.52 22.71 -13.04
C LEU A 400 -10.64 24.16 -12.51
N LYS A 401 -11.49 24.99 -13.14
CA LYS A 401 -11.77 26.36 -12.66
C LYS A 401 -12.85 26.39 -11.59
N ASN A 402 -13.56 25.28 -11.35
CA ASN A 402 -14.58 25.22 -10.31
C ASN A 402 -13.89 25.15 -8.93
N PRO A 403 -14.15 26.12 -8.02
CA PRO A 403 -13.54 26.12 -6.69
C PRO A 403 -13.82 24.83 -5.91
N ASP A 404 -14.95 24.17 -6.15
CA ASP A 404 -15.32 22.92 -5.47
C ASP A 404 -14.36 21.79 -5.81
N VAL A 405 -14.00 21.68 -7.08
CA VAL A 405 -13.10 20.65 -7.62
C VAL A 405 -11.67 20.90 -7.14
N LEU A 406 -11.26 22.17 -7.12
CA LEU A 406 -9.93 22.54 -6.59
C LEU A 406 -9.82 22.19 -5.11
N THR A 407 -10.82 22.56 -4.31
CA THR A 407 -10.81 22.29 -2.87
C THR A 407 -10.88 20.79 -2.58
N PHE A 408 -11.72 20.04 -3.31
CA PHE A 408 -11.78 18.59 -3.25
C PHE A 408 -10.44 17.93 -3.58
N THR A 409 -9.77 18.41 -4.63
CA THR A 409 -8.45 17.94 -5.05
C THR A 409 -7.40 18.14 -3.95
N LEU A 410 -7.36 19.33 -3.34
CA LEU A 410 -6.43 19.66 -2.26
C LEU A 410 -6.66 18.78 -1.02
N VAL A 411 -7.91 18.56 -0.64
CA VAL A 411 -8.25 17.70 0.51
C VAL A 411 -7.87 16.24 0.26
N ILE A 412 -8.14 15.71 -0.93
CA ILE A 412 -7.72 14.35 -1.29
C ILE A 412 -6.21 14.22 -1.27
N PHE A 413 -5.49 15.23 -1.76
CA PHE A 413 -4.03 15.24 -1.73
C PHE A 413 -3.51 15.08 -0.28
N VAL A 414 -3.99 15.91 0.66
CA VAL A 414 -3.59 15.82 2.09
C VAL A 414 -3.97 14.47 2.70
N LEU A 415 -5.19 13.99 2.45
CA LEU A 415 -5.64 12.66 2.90
C LEU A 415 -4.76 11.54 2.34
N GLY A 416 -4.31 11.66 1.08
CA GLY A 416 -3.40 10.72 0.43
C GLY A 416 -1.99 10.76 1.03
N SER A 417 -1.48 11.95 1.34
CA SER A 417 -0.20 12.14 2.04
C SER A 417 -0.23 11.49 3.43
N ALA A 418 -1.30 11.72 4.20
CA ALA A 418 -1.47 11.13 5.53
C ALA A 418 -1.65 9.61 5.48
N PHE A 419 -2.45 9.10 4.53
CA PHE A 419 -2.60 7.66 4.29
C PHE A 419 -1.24 7.00 4.04
N CYS A 420 -0.46 7.56 3.12
CA CYS A 420 0.82 6.99 2.75
C CYS A 420 1.86 7.08 3.87
N PHE A 421 1.94 8.23 4.55
CA PHE A 421 2.84 8.40 5.68
C PHE A 421 2.58 7.31 6.73
N THR A 422 1.30 7.13 7.11
CA THR A 422 0.90 6.11 8.07
C THR A 422 1.27 4.71 7.54
N LYS A 423 0.94 4.38 6.29
CA LYS A 423 1.23 3.03 5.74
C LYS A 423 2.72 2.70 5.65
N ASN A 424 3.57 3.65 5.31
CA ASN A 424 5.00 3.40 5.13
C ASN A 424 5.76 3.42 6.46
N PHE A 425 5.47 4.39 7.33
CA PHE A 425 6.29 4.66 8.51
C PHE A 425 5.75 4.06 9.81
N MET A 426 4.46 3.71 9.89
CA MET A 426 3.91 3.09 11.09
C MET A 426 4.59 1.77 11.44
N PHE A 427 4.81 0.89 10.46
CA PHE A 427 5.46 -0.40 10.72
C PHE A 427 6.92 -0.23 11.16
N TRP A 428 7.67 0.66 10.50
CA TRP A 428 9.03 1.01 10.92
C TRP A 428 9.08 1.62 12.33
N TYR A 429 8.14 2.51 12.64
CA TYR A 429 8.07 3.12 13.97
C TYR A 429 7.76 2.08 15.07
N LEU A 430 6.86 1.12 14.79
CA LEU A 430 6.55 0.02 15.70
C LEU A 430 7.74 -0.95 15.85
N GLU A 431 8.43 -1.28 14.77
CA GLU A 431 9.63 -2.11 14.80
C GLU A 431 10.72 -1.48 15.68
N GLY A 432 10.94 -0.16 15.57
CA GLY A 432 11.85 0.58 16.44
C GLY A 432 11.48 0.60 17.93
N MET A 433 10.28 0.14 18.30
CA MET A 433 9.85 -0.05 19.70
C MET A 433 9.92 -1.53 20.16
N ASN A 434 10.66 -2.38 19.44
CA ASN A 434 10.78 -3.82 19.70
C ASN A 434 9.42 -4.56 19.66
N THR A 435 8.53 -4.14 18.76
CA THR A 435 7.21 -4.77 18.60
C THR A 435 7.35 -6.20 18.05
N PRO A 436 6.67 -7.21 18.63
CA PRO A 436 6.68 -8.57 18.10
C PRO A 436 6.18 -8.64 16.65
N SER A 437 6.86 -9.40 15.78
CA SER A 437 6.54 -9.48 14.35
C SER A 437 5.10 -9.96 14.07
N PHE A 438 4.55 -10.82 14.93
CA PHE A 438 3.16 -11.26 14.78
C PHE A 438 2.16 -10.11 15.00
N LEU A 439 2.46 -9.18 15.91
CA LEU A 439 1.61 -8.02 16.18
C LEU A 439 1.64 -7.05 15.00
N ILE A 440 2.81 -6.84 14.39
CA ILE A 440 2.97 -6.10 13.13
C ILE A 440 2.09 -6.69 12.03
N GLY A 441 2.03 -8.02 11.90
CA GLY A 441 1.16 -8.72 10.96
C GLY A 441 -0.34 -8.65 11.31
N LEU A 442 -0.68 -8.57 12.60
CA LEU A 442 -2.07 -8.54 13.10
C LEU A 442 -2.76 -7.19 12.85
N ILE A 443 -2.03 -6.08 12.96
CA ILE A 443 -2.52 -4.70 12.78
C ILE A 443 -3.37 -4.52 11.50
N PRO A 444 -2.87 -4.84 10.29
CA PRO A 444 -3.67 -4.68 9.06
C PRO A 444 -4.91 -5.59 9.02
N ALA A 445 -4.87 -6.77 9.64
CA ALA A 445 -6.03 -7.67 9.70
C ALA A 445 -7.14 -7.09 10.61
N VAL A 446 -6.76 -6.53 11.76
CA VAL A 446 -7.69 -5.86 12.69
C VAL A 446 -8.29 -4.60 12.04
N SER A 447 -7.47 -3.81 11.35
CA SER A 447 -7.91 -2.66 10.55
C SER A 447 -8.95 -3.02 9.48
N ALA A 448 -8.75 -4.16 8.79
CA ALA A 448 -9.71 -4.69 7.84
C ALA A 448 -11.01 -5.13 8.52
N LEU A 449 -10.91 -5.81 9.66
CA LEU A 449 -12.06 -6.30 10.43
C LEU A 449 -12.97 -5.16 10.91
N TYR A 450 -12.41 -4.06 11.42
CA TYR A 450 -13.20 -2.88 11.81
C TYR A 450 -13.94 -2.25 10.63
N GLY A 451 -13.37 -2.31 9.42
CA GLY A 451 -13.98 -1.72 8.22
C GLY A 451 -15.24 -2.44 7.74
N LEU A 452 -15.33 -3.77 7.92
CA LEU A 452 -16.41 -4.60 7.39
C LEU A 452 -17.83 -4.13 7.78
N PRO A 453 -18.19 -3.92 9.06
CA PRO A 453 -19.54 -3.46 9.42
C PRO A 453 -19.87 -2.07 8.90
N PHE A 454 -18.88 -1.17 8.80
CA PHE A 454 -19.08 0.18 8.29
C PHE A 454 -19.25 0.23 6.78
N LEU A 455 -18.60 -0.67 6.03
CA LEU A 455 -18.85 -0.83 4.60
C LEU A 455 -20.24 -1.40 4.31
N LEU A 456 -20.76 -2.30 5.16
CA LEU A 456 -22.15 -2.79 5.03
C LEU A 456 -23.19 -1.71 5.38
N THR A 457 -22.80 -0.66 6.09
CA THR A 457 -23.69 0.43 6.49
C THR A 457 -23.34 1.76 5.81
N SER A 458 -22.49 1.74 4.77
CA SER A 458 -21.91 2.95 4.18
C SER A 458 -22.94 3.93 3.65
N ARG A 459 -24.00 3.47 2.95
CA ARG A 459 -25.07 4.36 2.47
C ARG A 459 -25.74 5.11 3.61
N TRP A 460 -25.96 4.48 4.76
CA TRP A 460 -26.54 5.18 5.93
C TRP A 460 -25.61 6.29 6.42
N TRP A 461 -24.32 6.00 6.56
CA TRP A 461 -23.31 6.98 6.99
C TRP A 461 -23.21 8.15 6.01
N VAL A 462 -23.11 7.86 4.71
CA VAL A 462 -23.00 8.88 3.66
C VAL A 462 -24.27 9.72 3.57
N ASN A 463 -25.46 9.12 3.66
CA ASN A 463 -26.73 9.87 3.60
C ASN A 463 -26.96 10.72 4.84
N LYS A 464 -26.58 10.24 6.03
CA LYS A 464 -26.80 10.94 7.29
C LYS A 464 -25.82 12.09 7.51
N ILE A 465 -24.54 11.88 7.20
CA ILE A 465 -23.46 12.85 7.49
C ILE A 465 -23.15 13.70 6.25
N GLY A 466 -23.23 13.12 5.05
CA GLY A 466 -22.82 13.72 3.78
C GLY A 466 -21.39 13.38 3.39
N ALA A 467 -21.13 13.20 2.09
CA ALA A 467 -19.81 12.80 1.58
C ALA A 467 -18.69 13.80 1.93
N THR A 468 -18.96 15.12 1.83
CA THR A 468 -17.98 16.17 2.15
C THR A 468 -17.62 16.20 3.64
N GLN A 469 -18.57 15.88 4.52
CA GLN A 469 -18.31 15.83 5.96
C GLN A 469 -17.50 14.59 6.35
N ILE A 470 -17.64 13.47 5.62
CA ILE A 470 -16.78 12.30 5.81
C ILE A 470 -15.31 12.64 5.53
N PHE A 471 -15.00 13.59 4.64
CA PHE A 471 -13.61 14.03 4.45
C PHE A 471 -13.06 14.73 5.70
N ILE A 472 -13.87 15.54 6.39
CA ILE A 472 -13.48 16.17 7.67
C ILE A 472 -13.27 15.09 8.73
N LEU A 473 -14.17 14.10 8.84
CA LEU A 473 -14.00 12.98 9.75
C LEU A 473 -12.74 12.16 9.44
N GLY A 474 -12.40 11.98 8.16
CA GLY A 474 -11.15 11.35 7.73
C GLY A 474 -9.91 12.14 8.18
N LEU A 475 -9.91 13.46 7.98
CA LEU A 475 -8.80 14.33 8.44
C LEU A 475 -8.65 14.28 9.97
N LEU A 476 -9.76 14.43 10.71
CA LEU A 476 -9.76 14.32 12.18
C LEU A 476 -9.35 12.91 12.64
N GLY A 477 -9.75 11.87 11.92
CA GLY A 477 -9.30 10.50 12.15
C GLY A 477 -7.79 10.36 12.04
N TYR A 478 -7.16 10.98 11.04
CA TYR A 478 -5.69 11.02 10.93
C TYR A 478 -5.04 11.84 12.05
N VAL A 479 -5.68 12.91 12.55
CA VAL A 479 -5.21 13.64 13.73
C VAL A 479 -5.17 12.73 14.95
N VAL A 480 -6.27 12.04 15.24
CA VAL A 480 -6.36 11.09 16.37
C VAL A 480 -5.35 9.96 16.22
N ASN A 481 -5.26 9.37 15.04
CA ASN A 481 -4.32 8.28 14.76
C ASN A 481 -2.86 8.73 14.96
N SER A 482 -2.47 9.86 14.37
CA SER A 482 -1.09 10.33 14.42
C SER A 482 -0.68 10.80 15.82
N LEU A 483 -1.55 11.53 16.53
CA LEU A 483 -1.30 11.89 17.92
C LEU A 483 -1.24 10.64 18.81
N GLY A 484 -2.13 9.67 18.59
CA GLY A 484 -2.12 8.38 19.28
C GLY A 484 -0.78 7.65 19.14
N TYR A 485 -0.27 7.51 17.92
CA TYR A 485 1.05 6.90 17.66
C TYR A 485 2.20 7.71 18.30
N SER A 486 2.10 9.04 18.33
CA SER A 486 3.13 9.89 18.95
C SER A 486 3.23 9.70 20.47
N PHE A 487 2.12 9.42 21.16
CA PHE A 487 2.08 9.14 22.60
C PHE A 487 2.15 7.65 22.94
N LEU A 488 2.30 6.78 21.95
CA LEU A 488 2.36 5.34 22.12
C LEU A 488 3.60 4.94 22.94
N LYS A 489 3.35 4.15 24.01
CA LYS A 489 4.39 3.57 24.88
C LYS A 489 4.40 2.05 24.75
N ASP A 490 3.22 1.44 24.78
CA ASP A 490 3.02 0.01 24.55
C ASP A 490 2.47 -0.20 23.12
N PRO A 491 3.15 -1.00 22.27
CA PRO A 491 2.72 -1.30 20.91
C PRO A 491 1.33 -1.91 20.78
N TRP A 492 0.81 -2.60 21.80
CA TRP A 492 -0.50 -3.27 21.73
C TRP A 492 -1.66 -2.30 21.51
N TYR A 493 -1.54 -1.06 21.99
CA TYR A 493 -2.55 -0.03 21.76
C TYR A 493 -2.66 0.40 20.29
N ALA A 494 -1.70 0.03 19.42
CA ALA A 494 -1.83 0.23 17.98
C ALA A 494 -3.11 -0.44 17.43
N LEU A 495 -3.51 -1.60 17.96
CA LEU A 495 -4.74 -2.30 17.54
C LEU A 495 -6.01 -1.47 17.76
N ILE A 496 -6.03 -0.63 18.80
CA ILE A 496 -7.16 0.27 19.07
C ILE A 496 -7.09 1.48 18.14
N LEU A 497 -5.90 2.04 17.92
CA LEU A 497 -5.69 3.15 16.99
C LEU A 497 -6.07 2.79 15.55
N GLU A 498 -5.94 1.52 15.16
CA GLU A 498 -6.38 1.06 13.84
C GLU A 498 -7.89 1.22 13.61
N ALA A 499 -8.72 1.36 14.65
CA ALA A 499 -10.15 1.64 14.51
C ALA A 499 -10.42 2.94 13.74
N THR A 500 -9.49 3.92 13.76
CA THR A 500 -9.62 5.15 12.98
C THR A 500 -9.63 4.89 11.47
N ASN A 501 -9.10 3.75 10.98
CA ASN A 501 -9.13 3.38 9.56
C ASN A 501 -10.52 3.25 8.97
N VAL A 502 -11.53 3.05 9.81
CA VAL A 502 -12.94 3.13 9.39
C VAL A 502 -13.21 4.47 8.69
N PHE A 503 -12.76 5.58 9.28
CA PHE A 503 -12.97 6.92 8.74
C PHE A 503 -11.82 7.39 7.86
N THR A 504 -10.59 6.95 8.11
CA THR A 504 -9.43 7.41 7.34
C THR A 504 -9.20 6.66 6.03
N TYR A 505 -9.84 5.49 5.85
CA TYR A 505 -9.70 4.68 4.65
C TYR A 505 -11.05 4.15 4.12
N HIS A 506 -11.78 3.35 4.91
CA HIS A 506 -12.92 2.58 4.41
C HIS A 506 -14.10 3.45 3.98
N LEU A 507 -14.68 4.23 4.90
CA LEU A 507 -15.76 5.17 4.57
C LEU A 507 -15.26 6.34 3.72
N LEU A 508 -14.02 6.77 3.93
CA LEU A 508 -13.42 7.84 3.14
C LEU A 508 -13.43 7.50 1.66
N TRP A 509 -12.96 6.31 1.29
CA TRP A 509 -12.86 5.92 -0.11
C TRP A 509 -14.25 5.83 -0.77
N VAL A 510 -15.25 5.31 -0.05
CA VAL A 510 -16.64 5.31 -0.52
C VAL A 510 -17.12 6.74 -0.79
N ALA A 511 -16.87 7.68 0.13
CA ALA A 511 -17.23 9.08 -0.04
C ALA A 511 -16.48 9.75 -1.21
N VAL A 512 -15.19 9.42 -1.42
CA VAL A 512 -14.39 9.95 -2.54
C VAL A 512 -14.99 9.52 -3.87
N VAL A 513 -15.36 8.25 -4.03
CA VAL A 513 -15.92 7.74 -5.30
C VAL A 513 -17.30 8.35 -5.56
N LEU A 514 -18.18 8.40 -4.54
CA LEU A 514 -19.51 8.98 -4.66
C LEU A 514 -19.44 10.47 -5.00
N HIS A 515 -18.61 11.24 -4.30
CA HIS A 515 -18.45 12.67 -4.55
C HIS A 515 -17.78 12.96 -5.89
N SER A 516 -16.82 12.13 -6.31
CA SER A 516 -16.21 12.23 -7.65
C SER A 516 -17.25 12.04 -8.75
N HIS A 517 -18.15 11.08 -8.57
CA HIS A 517 -19.24 10.83 -9.51
C HIS A 517 -20.25 12.00 -9.54
N GLU A 518 -20.57 12.60 -8.38
CA GLU A 518 -21.44 13.79 -8.29
C GLU A 518 -20.83 15.02 -8.96
N LEU A 519 -19.52 15.24 -8.79
CA LEU A 519 -18.80 16.36 -9.41
C LEU A 519 -18.55 16.18 -10.91
N ALA A 520 -18.58 14.93 -11.40
CA ALA A 520 -18.24 14.64 -12.78
C ALA A 520 -19.33 15.10 -13.74
N PRO A 521 -19.01 15.98 -14.72
CA PRO A 521 -19.95 16.30 -15.77
C PRO A 521 -20.16 15.07 -16.68
N GLU A 522 -21.27 15.07 -17.41
CA GLU A 522 -21.61 13.95 -18.29
C GLU A 522 -20.47 13.60 -19.27
N GLY A 523 -20.07 12.33 -19.24
CA GLY A 523 -18.98 11.78 -20.04
C GLY A 523 -17.57 12.02 -19.50
N LEU A 524 -17.40 12.48 -18.25
CA LEU A 524 -16.10 12.63 -17.59
C LEU A 524 -15.98 11.85 -16.26
N THR A 525 -16.93 10.96 -15.98
CA THR A 525 -16.97 10.18 -14.73
C THR A 525 -15.72 9.33 -14.53
N ALA A 526 -15.22 8.67 -15.58
CA ALA A 526 -14.03 7.84 -15.44
C ALA A 526 -12.79 8.71 -15.17
N THR A 527 -12.65 9.84 -15.86
CA THR A 527 -11.56 10.79 -15.66
C THR A 527 -11.55 11.35 -14.24
N VAL A 528 -12.69 11.81 -13.69
CA VAL A 528 -12.71 12.42 -12.35
C VAL A 528 -12.40 11.39 -11.26
N ILE A 529 -13.02 10.21 -11.27
CA ILE A 529 -12.74 9.15 -10.30
C ILE A 529 -11.28 8.68 -10.39
N SER A 530 -10.77 8.47 -11.62
CA SER A 530 -9.39 8.03 -11.82
C SER A 530 -8.39 9.09 -11.37
N THR A 531 -8.65 10.37 -11.65
CA THR A 531 -7.80 11.49 -11.24
C THR A 531 -7.79 11.63 -9.72
N ALA A 532 -8.96 11.63 -9.07
CA ALA A 532 -9.07 11.70 -7.61
C ALA A 532 -8.27 10.56 -6.94
N GLY A 533 -8.41 9.32 -7.43
CA GLY A 533 -7.62 8.20 -6.94
C GLY A 533 -6.13 8.34 -7.19
N SER A 534 -5.72 8.94 -8.30
CA SER A 534 -4.30 9.11 -8.64
C SER A 534 -3.64 10.18 -7.77
N ILE A 535 -4.38 11.24 -7.44
CA ILE A 535 -3.92 12.26 -6.49
C ILE A 535 -3.75 11.64 -5.11
N HIS A 536 -4.70 10.83 -4.65
CA HIS A 536 -4.61 10.15 -3.35
C HIS A 536 -3.45 9.16 -3.27
N TYR A 537 -3.38 8.20 -4.22
CA TYR A 537 -2.52 7.03 -4.11
C TYR A 537 -1.14 7.18 -4.79
N HIS A 538 -0.91 8.21 -5.62
CA HIS A 538 0.37 8.44 -6.28
C HIS A 538 1.03 9.75 -5.81
N ILE A 539 0.39 10.90 -6.02
CA ILE A 539 0.97 12.20 -5.60
C ILE A 539 0.99 12.32 -4.07
N GLY A 540 -0.11 11.95 -3.42
CA GLY A 540 -0.18 11.82 -1.97
C GLY A 540 0.88 10.86 -1.45
N LYS A 541 1.07 9.71 -2.13
CA LYS A 541 2.11 8.74 -1.79
C LYS A 541 3.53 9.32 -1.84
N ALA A 542 3.87 10.02 -2.91
CA ALA A 542 5.19 10.64 -3.06
C ALA A 542 5.41 11.71 -1.97
N SER A 543 4.47 12.63 -1.79
CA SER A 543 4.57 13.71 -0.81
C SER A 543 4.63 13.22 0.64
N GLY A 544 3.76 12.30 1.04
CA GLY A 544 3.73 11.73 2.40
C GLY A 544 4.99 10.95 2.74
N SER A 545 5.56 10.22 1.76
CA SER A 545 6.83 9.52 1.91
C SER A 545 8.00 10.48 2.07
N SER A 546 8.08 11.53 1.24
CA SER A 546 9.16 12.51 1.30
C SER A 546 9.13 13.33 2.59
N ILE A 547 7.97 13.88 2.97
CA ILE A 547 7.80 14.66 4.20
C ILE A 547 8.09 13.78 5.41
N GLY A 548 7.52 12.57 5.44
CA GLY A 548 7.74 11.63 6.54
C GLY A 548 9.20 11.22 6.70
N GLY A 549 9.86 10.85 5.60
CA GLY A 549 11.25 10.42 5.61
C GLY A 549 12.18 11.52 6.12
N PHE A 550 12.03 12.74 5.61
CA PHE A 550 12.84 13.88 6.03
C PHE A 550 12.67 14.21 7.52
N VAL A 551 11.43 14.26 8.01
CA VAL A 551 11.17 14.61 9.41
C VAL A 551 11.60 13.48 10.36
N MET A 552 11.43 12.21 9.97
CA MET A 552 11.86 11.07 10.79
C MET A 552 13.39 11.02 10.93
N ASP A 553 14.13 11.28 9.85
CA ASP A 553 15.59 11.32 9.85
C ASP A 553 16.12 12.47 10.73
N ALA A 554 15.54 13.67 10.61
CA ALA A 554 16.01 14.85 11.34
C ALA A 554 15.56 14.91 12.81
N TYR A 555 14.35 14.45 13.15
CA TYR A 555 13.71 14.73 14.45
C TYR A 555 13.05 13.54 15.13
N ASN A 556 13.23 12.30 14.63
CA ASN A 556 12.59 11.05 15.08
C ASN A 556 11.11 10.84 14.70
N GLY A 557 10.64 9.60 14.89
CA GLY A 557 9.27 9.18 14.54
C GLY A 557 8.16 9.90 15.31
N ARG A 558 8.34 10.18 16.61
CA ARG A 558 7.30 10.83 17.43
C ARG A 558 6.97 12.22 16.91
N VAL A 559 7.99 12.97 16.49
CA VAL A 559 7.84 14.31 15.91
C VAL A 559 7.19 14.22 14.53
N ALA A 560 7.60 13.26 13.69
CA ALA A 560 7.00 13.06 12.37
C ALA A 560 5.48 12.81 12.43
N PHE A 561 5.02 11.96 13.36
CA PHE A 561 3.60 11.75 13.60
C PHE A 561 2.87 13.02 14.05
N ARG A 562 3.48 13.86 14.91
CA ARG A 562 2.88 15.14 15.32
C ARG A 562 2.76 16.11 14.15
N VAL A 563 3.80 16.23 13.33
CA VAL A 563 3.79 17.10 12.15
C VAL A 563 2.67 16.70 11.19
N MET A 564 2.53 15.41 10.91
CA MET A 564 1.45 14.92 10.04
C MET A 564 0.06 15.18 10.66
N GLY A 565 -0.08 14.98 11.98
CA GLY A 565 -1.30 15.33 12.70
C GLY A 565 -1.65 16.83 12.61
N ILE A 566 -0.66 17.72 12.75
CA ILE A 566 -0.85 19.18 12.62
C ILE A 566 -1.28 19.56 11.20
N ILE A 567 -0.64 18.99 10.17
CA ILE A 567 -1.03 19.24 8.77
C ILE A 567 -2.51 18.84 8.54
N CYS A 568 -2.89 17.65 9.02
CA CYS A 568 -4.28 17.17 8.91
C CYS A 568 -5.26 18.07 9.67
N LEU A 569 -4.89 18.55 10.86
CA LEU A 569 -5.72 19.44 11.67
C LEU A 569 -5.94 20.79 10.98
N ILE A 570 -4.87 21.41 10.46
CA ILE A 570 -4.96 22.66 9.71
C ILE A 570 -5.85 22.48 8.48
N SER A 571 -5.66 21.40 7.72
CA SER A 571 -6.52 21.11 6.56
C SER A 571 -7.98 20.87 6.95
N ALA A 572 -8.26 20.22 8.09
CA ALA A 572 -9.62 20.03 8.57
C ALA A 572 -10.30 21.36 8.89
N VAL A 573 -9.60 22.27 9.57
CA VAL A 573 -10.11 23.62 9.91
C VAL A 573 -10.36 24.43 8.64
N LEU A 574 -9.38 24.49 7.72
CA LEU A 574 -9.51 25.23 6.46
C LEU A 574 -10.66 24.70 5.60
N TYR A 575 -10.81 23.38 5.49
CA TYR A 575 -11.88 22.78 4.70
C TYR A 575 -13.26 22.99 5.34
N THR A 576 -13.35 22.89 6.68
CA THR A 576 -14.58 23.21 7.41
C THR A 576 -14.98 24.67 7.22
N PHE A 577 -14.02 25.59 7.31
CA PHE A 577 -14.25 27.01 7.08
C PHE A 577 -14.73 27.30 5.65
N TYR A 578 -14.11 26.66 4.65
CA TYR A 578 -14.57 26.74 3.26
C TYR A 578 -16.01 26.25 3.09
N LEU A 579 -16.35 25.08 3.65
CA LEU A 579 -17.73 24.56 3.59
C LEU A 579 -18.72 25.47 4.32
N TYR A 580 -18.32 26.09 5.42
CA TYR A 580 -19.13 27.06 6.16
C TYR A 580 -19.41 28.32 5.34
N ILE A 581 -18.38 28.93 4.73
CA ILE A 581 -18.55 30.08 3.82
C ILE A 581 -19.47 29.70 2.66
N ARG A 582 -19.22 28.53 2.04
CA ARG A 582 -20.01 28.09 0.89
C ARG A 582 -21.48 27.90 1.25
N ARG A 583 -21.79 27.29 2.39
CA ARG A 583 -23.17 27.13 2.89
C ARG A 583 -23.83 28.48 3.16
N THR A 584 -23.15 29.39 3.86
CA THR A 584 -23.70 30.70 4.20
C THR A 584 -23.93 31.61 2.98
N CYS A 585 -23.05 31.54 1.98
CA CYS A 585 -23.23 32.25 0.72
C CYS A 585 -24.43 31.73 -0.09
N PHE A 586 -24.66 30.40 -0.11
CA PHE A 586 -25.80 29.82 -0.82
C PHE A 586 -27.14 30.11 -0.13
N SER A 587 -27.20 30.04 1.21
CA SER A 587 -28.41 30.37 1.97
C SER A 587 -28.82 31.85 1.88
N ARG A 588 -27.87 32.75 1.59
CA ARG A 588 -28.15 34.18 1.37
C ARG A 588 -28.44 34.55 -0.10
N GLY A 589 -28.35 33.59 -1.02
CA GLY A 589 -28.49 33.79 -2.47
C GLY A 589 -29.87 33.45 -3.05
N LEU A 590 -30.80 32.94 -2.25
CA LEU A 590 -32.18 32.65 -2.66
C LEU A 590 -33.10 33.84 -2.30
N PRO A 591 -33.44 34.74 -3.23
CA PRO A 591 -34.69 35.48 -3.12
C PRO A 591 -35.85 34.47 -3.27
N ALA A 592 -36.87 34.60 -2.42
CA ALA A 592 -38.09 33.82 -2.53
C ALA A 592 -38.70 34.01 -3.94
N GLY A 593 -38.67 32.97 -4.77
CA GLY A 593 -39.45 32.90 -6.01
C GLY A 593 -38.76 33.26 -7.34
N ALA A 594 -37.55 32.76 -7.64
CA ALA A 594 -37.01 32.82 -9.00
C ALA A 594 -36.49 31.46 -9.48
N GLU A 595 -37.06 30.99 -10.60
CA GLU A 595 -36.69 29.78 -11.31
C GLU A 595 -35.21 29.77 -11.71
N THR A 596 -34.60 28.58 -11.60
CA THR A 596 -33.18 28.34 -11.82
C THR A 596 -32.83 28.36 -13.30
N ASP A 597 -32.07 29.36 -13.74
CA ASP A 597 -31.28 29.30 -14.97
C ASP A 597 -29.77 29.30 -14.63
N GLY A 598 -29.02 28.42 -15.31
CA GLY A 598 -27.72 27.88 -14.92
C GLY A 598 -26.50 28.81 -14.96
N GLN A 599 -26.55 30.01 -14.37
CA GLN A 599 -25.42 30.96 -14.32
C GLN A 599 -25.02 31.45 -12.90
N SER A 600 -25.21 30.62 -11.86
CA SER A 600 -24.90 31.00 -10.47
C SER A 600 -23.43 30.91 -10.02
N ASN A 601 -22.48 30.49 -10.88
CA ASN A 601 -21.10 30.21 -10.41
C ASN A 601 -20.21 31.45 -10.19
N ASN A 602 -20.63 32.66 -10.59
CA ASN A 602 -19.80 33.86 -10.53
C ASN A 602 -20.13 34.85 -9.39
N VAL A 603 -21.10 34.54 -8.52
CA VAL A 603 -21.59 35.53 -7.53
C VAL A 603 -20.65 35.69 -6.31
N CYS A 604 -19.84 34.68 -5.98
CA CYS A 604 -18.98 34.76 -4.79
C CYS A 604 -17.64 35.49 -5.00
N ALA A 605 -17.06 35.49 -6.21
CA ALA A 605 -15.74 36.08 -6.45
C ALA A 605 -15.75 37.63 -6.43
N ASN A 606 -16.90 38.26 -6.67
CA ASN A 606 -17.01 39.72 -6.78
C ASN A 606 -17.37 40.44 -5.46
N ARG A 607 -17.60 39.72 -4.35
CA ARG A 607 -18.03 40.33 -3.08
C ARG A 607 -16.94 40.54 -2.03
N THR A 608 -15.71 40.08 -2.28
CA THR A 608 -14.56 40.32 -1.40
C THR A 608 -13.79 41.61 -1.71
N ASN A 609 -14.25 42.44 -2.66
CA ASN A 609 -13.61 43.69 -3.08
C ASN A 609 -14.49 44.95 -2.87
N ARG A 610 -15.33 44.99 -1.83
CA ARG A 610 -16.02 46.22 -1.41
C ARG A 610 -15.99 46.41 0.09
#